data_AF-A0A1R3T4S0-F1
#
_entry.id   AF-A0A1R3T4S0-F1
#
_cell.length_a   1.000
_cell.length_b   1.000
_cell.length_c   1.000
_cell.angle_alpha   90.00
_cell.angle_beta   90.00
_cell.angle_gamma   90.00
#
_symmetry.space_group_name_H-M   'P 1'
#
loop_
_entity.id
_entity.type
_entity.pdbx_description
1 polymer ?
#
loop_
_entity_poly.entity_id
_entity_poly.type
_entity_poly.pdbx_seq_one_letter_code
_entity_poly.pdbx_strand_id
1 'polypeptide(L)'
;MKVGLRRPDGRDWDGIMHVNPALKEKAFVLVYNPLNEPVEKEISIPLYYTGLTESAVIKEKGVSKGKKYKLNRDYSVTLKISIPADGYNWYVVE
;
A
#
# COMPACT_ATOMS: atom_id res chain seq x y z
N MET A 1 -2.26 -12.04 -7.15
CA MET A 1 -2.39 -12.65 -5.80
C MET A 1 -2.95 -11.63 -4.82
N LYS A 2 -3.83 -12.02 -3.88
CA LYS A 2 -4.33 -11.12 -2.81
C LYS A 2 -3.50 -11.33 -1.54
N VAL A 3 -3.05 -10.24 -0.92
CA VAL A 3 -2.33 -10.22 0.36
C VAL A 3 -3.13 -9.33 1.31
N GLY A 4 -3.52 -9.88 2.46
CA GLY A 4 -4.12 -9.08 3.54
C GLY A 4 -3.02 -8.37 4.31
N LEU A 5 -3.10 -7.04 4.43
CA LEU A 5 -2.10 -6.25 5.16
C LEU A 5 -2.38 -6.23 6.66
N ARG A 6 -3.66 -6.23 7.04
CA ARG A 6 -4.14 -6.34 8.43
C ARG A 6 -5.48 -7.06 8.44
N ARG A 7 -5.82 -7.72 9.56
CA ARG A 7 -7.13 -8.34 9.74
C ARG A 7 -8.19 -7.29 10.07
N PRO A 8 -9.37 -7.35 9.45
CA PRO A 8 -10.54 -6.55 9.82
C PRO A 8 -11.06 -6.97 11.19
N ASP A 9 -10.66 -6.21 12.21
CA ASP A 9 -11.17 -6.31 13.57
C ASP A 9 -12.04 -5.11 13.97
N GLY A 10 -12.21 -4.12 13.07
CA GLY A 10 -12.99 -2.91 13.30
C GLY A 10 -12.42 -1.97 14.36
N ARG A 11 -11.20 -2.22 14.85
CA ARG A 11 -10.56 -1.44 15.92
C ARG A 11 -9.53 -0.44 15.39
N ASP A 12 -9.15 -0.56 14.13
CA ASP A 12 -8.10 0.21 13.47
C ASP A 12 -8.21 -0.02 11.94
N TRP A 13 -7.32 0.57 11.13
CA TRP A 13 -7.40 0.53 9.67
C TRP A 13 -7.36 -0.89 9.08
N ASP A 14 -7.93 -1.05 7.90
CA ASP A 14 -7.93 -2.27 7.10
C ASP A 14 -7.22 -2.07 5.78
N GLY A 15 -6.61 -3.14 5.25
CA GLY A 15 -5.86 -3.06 4.01
C GLY A 15 -5.83 -4.34 3.21
N ILE A 16 -6.07 -4.21 1.91
CA ILE A 16 -5.87 -5.28 0.93
C ILE A 16 -4.81 -4.86 -0.08
N MET A 17 -4.01 -5.82 -0.50
CA MET A 17 -3.03 -5.65 -1.56
C MET A 17 -3.28 -6.69 -2.65
N HIS A 18 -3.34 -6.26 -3.90
CA HIS A 18 -3.37 -7.12 -5.06
C HIS A 18 -2.07 -6.96 -5.83
N VAL A 19 -1.43 -8.08 -6.16
CA VAL A 19 -0.17 -8.09 -6.91
C VAL A 19 -0.36 -8.80 -8.25
N ASN A 20 0.11 -8.16 -9.32
CA ASN A 20 0.21 -8.73 -10.65
C ASN A 20 1.52 -8.29 -11.33
N PRO A 21 2.59 -9.12 -11.29
CA PRO A 21 3.90 -8.74 -11.82
C PRO A 21 3.95 -8.60 -13.35
N ALA A 22 2.92 -9.06 -14.08
CA ALA A 22 2.85 -8.98 -15.54
C ALA A 22 2.34 -7.62 -16.05
N LEU A 23 1.83 -6.77 -15.16
CA LEU A 23 1.33 -5.44 -15.49
C LEU A 23 2.40 -4.37 -15.22
N LYS A 24 2.24 -3.22 -15.87
CA LYS A 24 3.02 -2.01 -15.56
C LYS A 24 2.84 -1.60 -14.09
N GLU A 25 1.60 -1.67 -13.63
CA GLU A 25 1.19 -1.40 -12.26
C GLU A 25 1.19 -2.74 -11.51
N LYS A 26 2.34 -3.07 -10.94
CA LYS A 26 2.65 -4.37 -10.39
C LYS A 26 1.87 -4.68 -9.12
N ALA A 27 1.47 -3.66 -8.37
CA ALA A 27 0.59 -3.85 -7.22
C ALA A 27 -0.39 -2.70 -7.01
N PHE A 28 -1.53 -3.05 -6.43
CA PHE A 28 -2.56 -2.14 -5.97
C PHE A 28 -2.80 -2.37 -4.48
N VAL A 29 -2.71 -1.31 -3.68
CA VAL A 29 -2.93 -1.33 -2.23
C VAL A 29 -4.12 -0.45 -1.93
N LEU A 30 -5.17 -1.01 -1.35
CA LEU A 30 -6.33 -0.28 -0.85
C LEU A 30 -6.31 -0.31 0.67
N VAL A 31 -6.48 0.85 1.28
CA VAL A 31 -6.58 1.00 2.74
C VAL A 31 -7.89 1.69 3.10
N TYR A 32 -8.56 1.21 4.13
CA TYR A 32 -9.85 1.70 4.62
C TYR A 32 -9.76 1.98 6.11
N ASN A 33 -10.46 3.02 6.55
CA ASN A 33 -10.53 3.43 7.95
C ASN A 33 -12.01 3.50 8.38
N PRO A 34 -12.47 2.58 9.23
CA PRO A 34 -13.83 2.63 9.78
C PRO A 34 -13.99 3.64 10.92
N LEU A 35 -12.90 4.27 11.40
CA LEU A 35 -12.95 5.22 12.51
C LEU A 35 -13.47 6.58 12.03
N ASN A 36 -14.06 7.33 12.97
CA ASN A 36 -14.56 8.69 12.75
C ASN A 36 -13.46 9.77 12.81
N GLU A 37 -12.20 9.38 12.94
CA GLU A 37 -11.02 10.25 12.91
C GLU A 37 -10.03 9.78 11.84
N PRO A 38 -9.25 10.69 11.23
CA PRO A 38 -8.25 10.32 10.23
C PRO A 38 -7.09 9.52 10.86
N VAL A 39 -6.57 8.56 10.11
CA VAL A 39 -5.46 7.69 10.54
C VAL A 39 -4.23 7.95 9.67
N GLU A 40 -3.12 8.27 10.31
CA GLU A 40 -1.79 8.27 9.70
C GLU A 40 -0.93 7.16 10.29
N LYS A 41 -0.43 6.25 9.46
CA LYS A 41 0.44 5.16 9.91
C LYS A 41 1.55 4.87 8.93
N GLU A 42 2.66 4.38 9.46
CA GLU A 42 3.70 3.75 8.65
C GLU A 42 3.47 2.26 8.63
N ILE A 43 3.29 1.71 7.44
CA ILE A 43 3.04 0.29 7.23
C ILE A 43 4.14 -0.30 6.37
N SER A 44 4.53 -1.53 6.65
CA SER A 44 5.43 -2.28 5.77
C SER A 44 4.59 -3.08 4.78
N ILE A 45 4.72 -2.78 3.49
CA ILE A 45 4.05 -3.56 2.43
C ILE A 45 5.05 -4.53 1.78
N PRO A 46 4.73 -5.82 1.69
CA PRO A 46 5.60 -6.80 1.05
C PRO A 46 5.51 -6.69 -0.49
N LEU A 47 6.61 -6.40 -1.17
CA LEU A 47 6.67 -6.30 -2.63
C LEU A 47 7.34 -7.52 -3.30
N TYR A 48 7.71 -8.55 -2.56
CA TYR A 48 8.44 -9.71 -3.10
C TYR A 48 7.74 -10.42 -4.28
N TYR A 49 6.41 -10.39 -4.35
CA TYR A 49 5.65 -10.95 -5.48
C TYR A 49 5.59 -10.05 -6.73
N THR A 50 6.07 -8.81 -6.66
CA THR A 50 6.06 -7.85 -7.79
C THR A 50 7.23 -8.08 -8.75
N GLY A 51 8.25 -8.84 -8.32
CA GLY A 51 9.51 -9.01 -9.05
C GLY A 51 10.40 -7.75 -9.03
N LEU A 52 10.06 -6.72 -8.25
CA LEU A 52 10.94 -5.57 -8.00
C LEU A 52 12.04 -5.97 -7.00
N THR A 53 13.28 -5.58 -7.27
CA THR A 53 14.45 -5.98 -6.47
C THR A 53 15.17 -4.83 -5.78
N GLU A 54 15.18 -3.64 -6.39
CA GLU A 54 15.97 -2.50 -5.87
C GLU A 54 15.10 -1.33 -5.41
N SER A 55 14.11 -0.95 -6.22
CA SER A 55 13.24 0.17 -5.95
C SER A 55 11.86 -0.03 -6.54
N ALA A 56 10.88 0.63 -5.93
CA ALA A 56 9.51 0.70 -6.38
C ALA A 56 9.08 2.17 -6.52
N VAL A 57 8.25 2.47 -7.50
CA VAL A 57 7.60 3.78 -7.61
C VAL A 57 6.17 3.65 -7.12
N ILE A 58 5.84 4.37 -6.05
CA ILE A 58 4.52 4.32 -5.45
C ILE A 58 3.78 5.62 -5.71
N LYS A 59 2.57 5.51 -6.24
CA LYS A 59 1.65 6.61 -6.52
C LYS A 59 0.44 6.50 -5.61
N GLU A 60 0.11 7.59 -4.95
CA GLU A 60 -1.12 7.72 -4.18
C GLU A 60 -2.28 8.15 -5.08
N LYS A 61 -3.52 7.82 -4.69
CA LYS A 61 -4.75 8.28 -5.34
C LYS A 61 -4.68 9.77 -5.68
N GLY A 62 -4.93 10.09 -6.95
CA GLY A 62 -4.98 11.47 -7.44
C GLY A 62 -3.62 12.16 -7.58
N VAL A 63 -2.52 11.49 -7.24
CA VAL A 63 -1.16 12.03 -7.40
C VAL A 63 -0.55 11.51 -8.70
N SER A 64 -0.24 12.42 -9.62
CA SER A 64 0.36 12.08 -10.92
C SER A 64 1.83 11.65 -10.81
N LYS A 65 2.57 12.20 -9.84
CA LYS A 65 3.99 11.93 -9.62
C LYS A 65 4.20 10.86 -8.55
N GLY A 66 4.73 9.71 -8.95
CA GLY A 66 5.12 8.65 -8.02
C GLY A 66 6.36 9.03 -7.21
N LYS A 67 6.41 8.56 -5.97
CA LYS A 67 7.59 8.64 -5.11
C LYS A 67 8.38 7.34 -5.24
N LYS A 68 9.71 7.46 -5.41
CA LYS A 68 10.61 6.31 -5.48
C LYS A 68 10.97 5.87 -4.06
N TYR A 69 10.77 4.60 -3.78
CA TYR A 69 11.17 3.96 -2.52
C TYR A 69 12.22 2.89 -2.80
N LYS A 70 13.21 2.79 -1.92
CA LYS A 70 14.19 1.71 -1.95
C LYS A 70 13.62 0.51 -1.22
N LEU A 71 13.70 -0.68 -1.82
CA LEU A 71 13.27 -1.90 -1.18
C LEU A 71 14.22 -2.26 -0.03
N ASN A 72 13.65 -2.74 1.06
CA ASN A 72 14.39 -3.40 2.13
C ASN A 72 14.94 -4.76 1.65
N ARG A 73 15.87 -5.35 2.41
CA ARG A 73 16.47 -6.65 2.05
C ARG A 73 15.47 -7.80 1.97
N ASP A 74 14.34 -7.68 2.67
CA ASP A 74 13.21 -8.60 2.63
C ASP A 74 12.22 -8.28 1.50
N TYR A 75 12.57 -7.37 0.59
CA TYR A 75 11.72 -6.85 -0.49
C TYR A 75 10.43 -6.19 0.00
N SER A 76 10.41 -5.68 1.23
CA SER A 76 9.34 -4.81 1.73
C SER A 76 9.63 -3.34 1.48
N VAL A 77 8.61 -2.50 1.63
CA VAL A 77 8.78 -1.05 1.68
C VAL A 77 7.94 -0.43 2.78
N THR A 78 8.52 0.53 3.49
CA THR A 78 7.81 1.33 4.47
C THR A 78 7.05 2.46 3.77
N LEU A 79 5.72 2.39 3.81
CA LEU A 79 4.83 3.36 3.23
C LEU A 79 4.09 4.10 4.34
N LYS A 80 4.22 5.43 4.37
CA LYS A 80 3.36 6.28 5.20
C LYS A 80 2.01 6.41 4.50
N ILE A 81 0.97 5.87 5.10
CA ILE A 81 -0.41 5.97 4.64
C ILE A 81 -1.17 7.04 5.42
N SER A 82 -2.07 7.73 4.74
CA SER A 82 -3.03 8.66 5.35
C SER A 82 -4.42 8.26 4.86
N ILE A 83 -5.32 8.00 5.79
CA ILE A 83 -6.69 7.57 5.49
C ILE A 83 -7.66 8.52 6.20
N PRO A 84 -8.58 9.18 5.48
CA PRO A 84 -9.58 10.02 6.12
C PRO A 84 -10.52 9.21 7.02
N ALA A 85 -11.24 9.90 7.91
CA ALA A 85 -12.31 9.32 8.72
C ALA A 85 -13.41 8.72 7.81
N ASP A 86 -13.93 7.55 8.18
CA ASP A 86 -14.93 6.77 7.43
C ASP A 86 -14.65 6.73 5.93
N GLY A 87 -13.39 6.43 5.60
CA GLY A 87 -12.87 6.70 4.27
C GLY A 87 -11.80 5.73 3.85
N TYR A 88 -11.35 5.89 2.60
CA TYR A 88 -10.37 5.02 2.00
C TYR A 88 -9.36 5.80 1.18
N ASN A 89 -8.18 5.21 1.05
CA ASN A 89 -7.13 5.68 0.17
C ASN A 89 -6.55 4.48 -0.57
N TRP A 90 -5.90 4.73 -1.71
CA TRP A 90 -5.25 3.66 -2.45
C TRP A 90 -3.92 4.10 -3.04
N TYR A 91 -3.05 3.12 -3.24
CA TYR A 91 -1.71 3.28 -3.76
C TYR A 91 -1.46 2.28 -4.89
N VAL A 92 -0.74 2.72 -5.90
CA VAL A 92 -0.32 1.90 -7.04
C VAL A 92 1.20 1.81 -7.02
N VAL A 93 1.71 0.60 -7.21
CA VAL A 93 3.15 0.31 -7.24
C VAL A 93 3.55 -0.05 -8.67
N GLU A 94 4.55 0.65 -9.19
CA GLU A 94 5.22 0.41 -10.47
C GLU A 94 6.65 -0.11 -10.25
#